data_AF-A0A8S1MSJ4-F1
#
_entry.id   AF-A0A8S1MSJ4-F1
#
_cell.length_a   1.000
_cell.length_b   1.000
_cell.length_c   1.000
_cell.angle_alpha   90.00
_cell.angle_beta   90.00
_cell.angle_gamma   90.00
#
_symmetry.space_group_name_H-M   'P 1'
#
loop_
_entity.id
_entity.type
_entity.pdbx_description
1 polymer ?
#
loop_
_entity_poly.entity_id
_entity_poly.type
_entity_poly.pdbx_seq_one_letter_code
_entity_poly.pdbx_strand_id
1 'polypeptide(L)'
;MQRNSKVFFLRGIKKFDLFAQPLQLLVDKKEYHQTLFGTILTVLLLALFSNLLYQKLVTLFDRSNPSSLSSEIYHSQPEQYSLTPFNFTMTFAFQNSTFNTYIDESIYVVNAYVVKKIVTTKNGQKMDVYEKQELPLVKCNEELIKQNELKEYFSHLDLPTNYCIDWNQIPSIQIEGTFDAPKFEYIIMQFNTCNEKTQKNMTCKNKKEIEQALMQNYFSFQISSQTTNLKNPNSPYNPKGQDLFTTISSNIYKEISIYLEPLTTITDIGLIQTNLKYEKTLRYGRHTEMLDLSQSDLIMNVVIRLDTTELVDYRTYPKVQEILAELGGLWQVLFSLFYIISKPINKISLLLDLINQLYEFQGKQQNEDNRQQKDSSLIKNEKLGSPLQRQLEQQVQIGQDQIITNKTLSIRDNFSKQQGSKDKSYKTILQTYVQYIQKAIFRKNKKYKFGYINAFQALRCIVSKDDENILQFRRAHNKVKNQLNIFNILKSLQDVEKLKHIIFNENQRILFEKFNNFEQKEFQGEITLCNDQQIKQQGISQDAILQILQDQQNEINQKLIASLDVTVSNLLQKCKQENNDKLENN
;
A
#
# COMPACT_ATOMS: atom_id res chain seq x y z
N MET A 1 -5.39 32.84 30.70
CA MET A 1 -5.02 31.40 30.73
C MET A 1 -4.91 30.72 29.36
N GLN A 2 -5.73 31.03 28.34
CA GLN A 2 -5.70 30.34 27.02
C GLN A 2 -4.42 30.47 26.18
N ARG A 3 -3.54 31.45 26.45
CA ARG A 3 -2.32 31.69 25.64
C ARG A 3 -1.16 30.76 26.02
N ASN A 4 -1.11 30.28 27.27
CA ASN A 4 -0.04 29.38 27.74
C ASN A 4 -0.29 27.91 27.35
N SER A 5 -1.54 27.45 27.26
CA SER A 5 -1.81 26.05 26.82
C SER A 5 -1.47 25.83 25.34
N LYS A 6 -1.73 26.82 24.47
CA LYS A 6 -1.35 26.76 23.04
C LYS A 6 0.16 26.62 22.85
N VAL A 7 0.97 27.31 23.66
CA VAL A 7 2.44 27.26 23.56
C VAL A 7 2.97 25.91 24.04
N PHE A 8 2.35 25.31 25.06
CA PHE A 8 2.73 23.98 25.56
C PHE A 8 2.38 22.88 24.55
N PHE A 9 1.17 22.94 23.97
CA PHE A 9 0.69 22.01 22.94
C PHE A 9 1.56 22.03 21.67
N LEU A 10 1.92 23.23 21.19
CA LEU A 10 2.80 23.40 20.03
C LEU A 10 4.24 22.89 20.28
N ARG A 11 4.71 22.87 21.53
CA ARG A 11 6.02 22.29 21.88
C ARG A 11 5.98 20.76 21.92
N GLY A 12 4.87 20.16 22.36
CA GLY A 12 4.68 18.70 22.34
C GLY A 12 4.58 18.15 20.92
N ILE A 13 3.86 18.83 20.04
CA ILE A 13 3.66 18.41 18.64
C ILE A 13 4.97 18.30 17.86
N LYS A 14 5.92 19.22 18.08
CA LYS A 14 7.22 19.20 17.39
C LYS A 14 8.03 17.92 17.64
N LYS A 15 7.77 17.20 18.75
CA LYS A 15 8.45 15.92 19.04
C LYS A 15 8.11 14.80 18.06
N PHE A 16 7.01 14.93 17.32
CA PHE A 16 6.57 13.96 16.31
C PHE A 16 7.16 14.22 14.92
N ASP A 17 8.17 15.09 14.78
CA ASP A 17 8.87 15.29 13.52
C ASP A 17 9.86 14.13 13.26
N LEU A 18 9.43 13.13 12.46
CA LEU A 18 10.26 12.01 12.01
C LEU A 18 11.39 12.45 11.06
N PHE A 19 11.32 13.67 10.51
CA PHE A 19 12.28 14.20 9.55
C PHE A 19 13.25 15.23 10.17
N ALA A 20 13.32 15.27 11.51
CA ALA A 20 14.14 16.22 12.24
C ALA A 20 15.62 16.13 11.85
N GLN A 21 16.28 17.29 11.73
CA GLN A 21 17.68 17.34 11.32
C GLN A 21 18.60 17.20 12.54
N PRO A 22 19.59 16.29 12.54
CA PRO A 22 20.55 16.20 13.63
C PRO A 22 21.45 17.44 13.67
N LEU A 23 21.75 17.89 14.88
CA LEU A 23 22.63 19.03 15.17
C LEU A 23 24.06 18.52 15.39
N GLN A 24 25.03 19.08 14.67
CA GLN A 24 26.45 18.72 14.83
C GLN A 24 27.08 19.32 16.09
N LEU A 25 26.52 20.44 16.57
CA LEU A 25 26.90 21.11 17.80
C LEU A 25 25.61 21.31 18.61
N LEU A 26 25.61 20.94 19.89
CA LEU A 26 24.44 21.08 20.76
C LEU A 26 24.10 22.56 20.93
N VAL A 27 23.05 23.01 20.25
CA VAL A 27 22.47 24.34 20.44
C VAL A 27 21.30 24.18 21.39
N ASP A 28 21.33 24.88 22.52
CA ASP A 28 20.33 24.80 23.59
C ASP A 28 20.09 23.37 24.14
N LYS A 29 21.15 22.55 24.22
CA LYS A 29 21.10 21.14 24.69
C LYS A 29 20.14 20.23 23.89
N LYS A 30 19.83 20.59 22.64
CA LYS A 30 19.02 19.74 21.74
C LYS A 30 19.91 19.02 20.74
N GLU A 31 19.57 17.77 20.47
CA GLU A 31 20.25 16.92 19.47
C GLU A 31 19.62 17.04 18.08
N TYR A 32 18.35 17.43 18.01
CA TYR A 32 17.58 17.51 16.77
C TYR A 32 16.87 18.85 16.62
N HIS A 33 16.93 19.38 15.40
CA HIS A 33 16.12 20.52 14.98
C HIS A 33 14.79 20.03 14.40
N GLN A 34 13.73 20.23 15.16
CA GLN A 34 12.36 19.83 14.82
C GLN A 34 11.56 21.02 14.26
N THR A 35 10.87 20.81 13.14
CA THR A 35 10.08 21.85 12.49
C THR A 35 8.60 21.51 12.48
N LEU A 36 7.74 22.54 12.50
CA LEU A 36 6.29 22.35 12.32
C LEU A 36 5.98 21.74 10.95
N PHE A 37 6.77 22.08 9.92
CA PHE A 37 6.65 21.53 8.59
C PHE A 37 6.95 20.03 8.57
N GLY A 38 8.03 19.61 9.23
CA GLY A 38 8.37 18.19 9.40
C GLY A 38 7.27 17.42 10.11
N THR A 39 6.70 17.97 11.19
CA THR A 39 5.54 17.34 11.86
C THR A 39 4.32 17.21 10.93
N ILE A 40 4.00 18.22 10.12
CA ILE A 40 2.89 18.13 9.16
C ILE A 40 3.14 17.01 8.15
N LEU A 41 4.36 16.91 7.62
CA LEU A 41 4.74 15.82 6.71
C LEU A 41 4.69 14.45 7.40
N THR A 42 5.08 14.35 8.67
CA THR A 42 4.98 13.10 9.42
C THR A 42 3.53 12.67 9.63
N VAL A 43 2.64 13.60 9.98
CA VAL A 43 1.20 13.32 10.10
C VAL A 43 0.62 12.91 8.75
N LEU A 44 1.02 13.57 7.66
CA LEU A 44 0.60 13.21 6.30
C LEU A 44 1.09 11.81 5.92
N LEU A 45 2.36 11.47 6.21
CA LEU A 45 2.92 10.14 5.98
C LEU A 45 2.13 9.06 6.73
N LEU A 46 1.90 9.27 8.02
CA LEU A 46 1.15 8.34 8.85
C LEU A 46 -0.30 8.19 8.36
N ALA A 47 -0.96 9.29 8.00
CA ALA A 47 -2.33 9.26 7.48
C ALA A 47 -2.43 8.48 6.15
N LEU A 48 -1.53 8.73 5.21
CA LEU A 48 -1.46 8.00 3.94
C LEU A 48 -1.17 6.51 4.17
N PHE A 49 -0.21 6.20 5.03
CA PHE A 49 0.15 4.82 5.35
C PHE A 49 -1.00 4.08 6.04
N SER A 50 -1.66 4.70 7.04
CA SER A 50 -2.82 4.12 7.71
C SER A 50 -4.00 3.88 6.76
N ASN A 51 -4.24 4.80 5.83
CA ASN A 51 -5.28 4.62 4.82
C ASN A 51 -4.98 3.43 3.89
N LEU A 52 -3.74 3.29 3.43
CA LEU A 52 -3.33 2.16 2.58
C LEU A 52 -3.33 0.83 3.32
N LEU A 53 -2.87 0.81 4.57
CA LEU A 53 -2.97 -0.36 5.44
C LEU A 53 -4.43 -0.76 5.64
N TYR A 54 -5.32 0.21 5.90
CA TYR A 54 -6.76 -0.06 6.04
C TYR A 54 -7.33 -0.69 4.76
N GLN A 55 -7.04 -0.13 3.58
CA GLN A 55 -7.49 -0.71 2.31
C GLN A 55 -6.99 -2.14 2.13
N LYS A 56 -5.72 -2.42 2.40
CA LYS A 56 -5.15 -3.78 2.27
C LYS A 56 -5.72 -4.78 3.28
N LEU A 57 -5.99 -4.34 4.52
CA LEU A 57 -6.66 -5.17 5.52
C LEU A 57 -8.10 -5.49 5.12
N VAL A 58 -8.85 -4.51 4.62
CA VAL A 58 -10.20 -4.75 4.10
C VAL A 58 -10.15 -5.78 2.97
N THR A 59 -9.23 -5.63 2.00
CA THR A 59 -9.11 -6.61 0.90
C THR A 59 -8.75 -8.04 1.37
N LEU A 60 -7.96 -8.15 2.44
CA LEU A 60 -7.59 -9.43 3.06
C LEU A 60 -8.80 -10.11 3.71
N PHE A 61 -9.58 -9.37 4.49
CA PHE A 61 -10.74 -9.91 5.20
C PHE A 61 -11.92 -10.19 4.27
N ASP A 62 -12.18 -9.30 3.31
CA ASP A 62 -13.22 -9.47 2.30
C ASP A 62 -12.86 -10.53 1.25
N ARG A 63 -11.59 -11.01 1.27
CA ARG A 63 -11.05 -11.94 0.26
C ARG A 63 -11.30 -11.46 -1.16
N SER A 64 -11.23 -10.14 -1.35
CA SER A 64 -11.47 -9.50 -2.63
C SER A 64 -10.20 -9.64 -3.49
N ASN A 65 -10.36 -10.00 -4.77
CA ASN A 65 -9.29 -10.12 -5.76
C ASN A 65 -8.25 -11.23 -5.46
N PRO A 66 -8.64 -12.51 -5.51
CA PRO A 66 -7.67 -13.60 -5.51
C PRO A 66 -6.79 -13.56 -6.76
N SER A 67 -5.57 -14.08 -6.64
CA SER A 67 -4.78 -14.49 -7.80
C SER A 67 -5.27 -15.86 -8.26
N SER A 68 -5.43 -16.03 -9.58
CA SER A 68 -5.92 -17.26 -10.18
C SER A 68 -5.03 -17.75 -11.32
N LEU A 69 -4.85 -19.06 -11.41
CA LEU A 69 -4.17 -19.76 -12.49
C LEU A 69 -5.02 -20.96 -12.90
N SER A 70 -5.30 -21.12 -14.19
CA SER A 70 -6.06 -22.26 -14.73
C SER A 70 -5.12 -23.16 -15.54
N SER A 71 -5.27 -24.47 -15.38
CA SER A 71 -4.52 -25.49 -16.12
C SER A 71 -5.44 -26.62 -16.53
N GLU A 72 -5.24 -27.16 -17.72
CA GLU A 72 -5.90 -28.38 -18.18
C GLU A 72 -4.99 -29.58 -17.93
N ILE A 73 -5.52 -30.63 -17.30
CA ILE A 73 -4.79 -31.87 -16.98
C ILE A 73 -5.44 -33.04 -17.71
N TYR A 74 -4.63 -33.86 -18.38
CA TYR A 74 -5.12 -35.07 -19.04
C TYR A 74 -5.06 -36.28 -18.10
N HIS A 75 -6.19 -36.95 -17.96
CA HIS A 75 -6.36 -38.21 -17.25
C HIS A 75 -6.70 -39.30 -18.26
N SER A 76 -5.84 -40.32 -18.37
CA SER A 76 -6.14 -41.51 -19.17
C SER A 76 -7.36 -42.27 -18.63
N GLN A 77 -7.62 -42.16 -17.33
CA GLN A 77 -8.75 -42.75 -16.62
C GLN A 77 -9.31 -41.70 -15.64
N PRO A 78 -10.34 -40.94 -16.04
CA PRO A 78 -11.04 -40.01 -15.16
C PRO A 78 -11.56 -40.71 -13.91
N GLU A 79 -11.44 -40.03 -12.77
CA GLU A 79 -11.97 -40.51 -11.49
C GLU A 79 -13.50 -40.62 -11.52
N GLN A 80 -14.04 -41.48 -10.67
CA GLN A 80 -15.47 -41.66 -10.52
C GLN A 80 -16.15 -40.37 -10.01
N TYR A 81 -17.26 -39.98 -10.66
CA TYR A 81 -18.09 -38.87 -10.25
C TYR A 81 -19.55 -39.31 -10.07
N SER A 82 -20.18 -38.86 -8.98
CA SER A 82 -21.58 -39.15 -8.65
C SER A 82 -22.50 -38.02 -9.11
N LEU A 83 -23.36 -38.29 -10.09
CA LEU A 83 -24.48 -37.44 -10.45
C LEU A 83 -25.64 -37.67 -9.46
N THR A 84 -26.29 -36.59 -9.07
CA THR A 84 -27.36 -36.50 -8.08
C THR A 84 -28.36 -35.43 -8.55
N PRO A 85 -29.60 -35.41 -8.02
CA PRO A 85 -30.56 -34.37 -8.38
C PRO A 85 -30.08 -32.93 -8.08
N PHE A 86 -29.09 -32.75 -7.20
CA PHE A 86 -28.60 -31.42 -6.80
C PHE A 86 -27.41 -30.91 -7.64
N ASN A 87 -26.71 -31.78 -8.35
CA ASN A 87 -25.57 -31.39 -9.20
C ASN A 87 -25.81 -31.66 -10.69
N PHE A 88 -26.84 -32.45 -11.04
CA PHE A 88 -27.11 -32.86 -12.41
C PHE A 88 -28.62 -32.85 -12.70
N THR A 89 -29.01 -32.13 -13.75
CA THR A 89 -30.36 -32.14 -14.32
C THR A 89 -30.25 -32.16 -15.83
N MET A 90 -31.09 -32.94 -16.50
CA MET A 90 -31.21 -32.89 -17.96
C MET A 90 -32.68 -33.05 -18.37
N THR A 91 -33.04 -32.37 -19.47
CA THR A 91 -34.37 -32.44 -20.09
C THR A 91 -34.20 -32.64 -21.58
N PHE A 92 -35.04 -33.45 -22.22
CA PHE A 92 -34.93 -33.63 -23.66
C PHE A 92 -36.21 -34.08 -24.34
N ALA A 93 -36.35 -33.76 -25.62
CA ALA A 93 -37.47 -34.16 -26.46
C ALA A 93 -37.13 -34.05 -27.95
N PHE A 94 -38.01 -34.58 -28.79
CA PHE A 94 -38.05 -34.16 -30.18
C PHE A 94 -38.89 -32.89 -30.32
N GLN A 95 -38.47 -32.04 -31.25
CA GLN A 95 -39.17 -30.83 -31.66
C GLN A 95 -39.64 -30.99 -33.09
N ASN A 96 -40.87 -30.53 -33.35
CA ASN A 96 -41.43 -30.50 -34.68
C ASN A 96 -40.90 -29.30 -35.49
N SER A 97 -41.36 -29.16 -36.74
CA SER A 97 -41.00 -28.04 -37.62
C SER A 97 -41.45 -26.66 -37.11
N THR A 98 -42.32 -26.60 -36.09
CA THR A 98 -42.74 -25.37 -35.41
C THR A 98 -41.97 -25.12 -34.10
N PHE A 99 -40.90 -25.88 -33.83
CA PHE A 99 -40.07 -25.81 -32.62
C PHE A 99 -40.79 -26.17 -31.30
N ASN A 100 -41.96 -26.79 -31.37
CA ASN A 100 -42.66 -27.28 -30.19
C ASN A 100 -42.13 -28.66 -29.82
N THR A 101 -41.74 -28.84 -28.56
CA THR A 101 -41.35 -30.13 -28.01
C THR A 101 -42.57 -31.04 -27.89
N TYR A 102 -42.38 -32.34 -28.10
CA TYR A 102 -43.44 -33.32 -27.92
C TYR A 102 -42.88 -34.66 -27.44
N ILE A 103 -43.73 -35.42 -26.75
CA ILE A 103 -43.52 -36.83 -26.41
C ILE A 103 -44.67 -37.61 -27.02
N ASP A 104 -44.38 -38.45 -28.01
CA ASP A 104 -45.36 -39.34 -28.63
C ASP A 104 -44.77 -40.76 -28.77
N GLU A 105 -45.10 -41.62 -27.81
CA GLU A 105 -44.65 -43.01 -27.78
C GLU A 105 -45.22 -43.86 -28.93
N SER A 106 -46.23 -43.37 -29.67
CA SER A 106 -46.72 -44.02 -30.88
C SER A 106 -45.83 -43.76 -32.12
N ILE A 107 -44.91 -42.79 -32.03
CA ILE A 107 -43.97 -42.42 -33.09
C ILE A 107 -42.57 -42.93 -32.75
N TYR A 108 -42.09 -42.67 -31.53
CA TYR A 108 -40.75 -43.06 -31.10
C TYR A 108 -40.71 -43.48 -29.63
N VAL A 109 -39.80 -44.38 -29.28
CA VAL A 109 -39.63 -44.93 -27.95
C VAL A 109 -38.20 -44.67 -27.48
N VAL A 110 -38.07 -44.10 -26.28
CA VAL A 110 -36.77 -43.84 -25.64
C VAL A 110 -36.48 -44.90 -24.60
N ASN A 111 -35.29 -45.50 -24.70
CA ASN A 111 -34.74 -46.39 -23.69
C ASN A 111 -33.42 -45.81 -23.19
N ALA A 112 -33.31 -45.57 -21.89
CA ALA A 112 -32.10 -45.04 -21.27
C ALA A 112 -31.47 -46.04 -20.33
N TYR A 113 -30.14 -46.11 -20.33
CA TYR A 113 -29.37 -47.04 -19.52
C TYR A 113 -28.14 -46.36 -18.93
N VAL A 114 -27.78 -46.76 -17.73
CA VAL A 114 -26.41 -46.64 -17.20
C VAL A 114 -25.68 -47.90 -17.61
N VAL A 115 -24.60 -47.75 -18.39
CA VAL A 115 -23.80 -48.86 -18.89
C VAL A 115 -22.51 -48.92 -18.12
N LYS A 116 -22.22 -50.08 -17.53
CA LYS A 116 -20.99 -50.37 -16.81
C LYS A 116 -20.18 -51.42 -17.55
N LYS A 117 -18.99 -51.04 -17.98
CA LYS A 117 -17.98 -51.96 -18.51
C LYS A 117 -17.07 -52.41 -17.38
N ILE A 118 -16.88 -53.72 -17.25
CA ILE A 118 -15.91 -54.33 -16.32
C ILE A 118 -15.06 -55.33 -17.10
N VAL A 119 -13.74 -55.24 -16.94
CA VAL A 119 -12.83 -56.25 -17.49
C VAL A 119 -12.76 -57.44 -16.54
N THR A 120 -13.21 -58.60 -17.01
CA THR A 120 -13.13 -59.87 -16.24
C THR A 120 -12.17 -60.85 -16.92
N THR A 121 -11.49 -61.68 -16.12
CA THR A 121 -10.61 -62.72 -16.64
C THR A 121 -11.34 -64.05 -16.61
N LYS A 122 -11.65 -64.62 -17.78
CA LYS A 122 -12.14 -66.01 -17.91
C LYS A 122 -11.11 -66.82 -18.68
N ASN A 123 -10.69 -67.97 -18.13
CA ASN A 123 -9.71 -68.88 -18.74
C ASN A 123 -8.38 -68.19 -19.13
N GLY A 124 -7.91 -67.22 -18.34
CA GLY A 124 -6.68 -66.47 -18.59
C GLY A 124 -6.76 -65.39 -19.67
N GLN A 125 -7.90 -65.24 -20.35
CA GLN A 125 -8.15 -64.14 -21.30
C GLN A 125 -8.99 -63.04 -20.65
N LYS A 126 -8.61 -61.78 -20.91
CA LYS A 126 -9.38 -60.61 -20.51
C LYS A 126 -10.56 -60.43 -21.46
N MET A 127 -11.78 -60.36 -20.92
CA MET A 127 -12.99 -60.07 -21.67
C MET A 127 -13.73 -58.89 -21.05
N ASP A 128 -14.20 -58.00 -21.92
CA ASP A 128 -15.04 -56.87 -21.54
C ASP A 128 -16.47 -57.37 -21.32
N VAL A 129 -17.02 -57.13 -20.12
CA VAL A 129 -18.41 -57.42 -19.78
C VAL A 129 -19.15 -56.10 -19.63
N TYR A 130 -20.29 -55.95 -20.31
CA TYR A 130 -21.14 -54.77 -20.25
C TYR A 130 -22.43 -55.09 -19.50
N GLU A 131 -22.61 -54.44 -18.36
CA GLU A 131 -23.84 -54.49 -17.57
C GLU A 131 -24.69 -53.25 -17.89
N LYS A 132 -25.99 -53.43 -18.09
CA LYS A 132 -26.93 -52.34 -18.36
C LYS A 132 -27.93 -52.26 -17.21
N GLN A 133 -28.00 -51.10 -16.57
CA GLN A 133 -29.04 -50.76 -15.62
C GLN A 133 -29.99 -49.76 -16.28
N GLU A 134 -31.30 -49.99 -16.22
CA GLU A 134 -32.28 -49.05 -16.77
C GLU A 134 -32.26 -47.72 -16.00
N LEU A 135 -32.25 -46.62 -16.75
CA LEU A 135 -32.38 -45.26 -16.22
C LEU A 135 -33.84 -44.82 -16.38
N PRO A 136 -34.62 -44.68 -15.29
CA PRO A 136 -36.04 -44.39 -15.36
C PRO A 136 -36.25 -42.96 -15.85
N LEU A 137 -37.09 -42.84 -16.88
CA LEU A 137 -37.47 -41.58 -17.50
C LEU A 137 -38.95 -41.32 -17.24
N VAL A 138 -39.27 -40.07 -16.90
CA VAL A 138 -40.64 -39.59 -16.72
C VAL A 138 -40.84 -38.29 -17.48
N LYS A 139 -42.11 -37.89 -17.70
CA LYS A 139 -42.41 -36.55 -18.20
C LYS A 139 -41.92 -35.52 -17.18
N CYS A 140 -41.26 -34.48 -17.65
CA CYS A 140 -40.66 -33.51 -16.78
C CYS A 140 -41.71 -32.65 -16.08
N ASN A 141 -41.40 -32.30 -14.84
CA ASN A 141 -42.12 -31.29 -14.08
C ASN A 141 -41.09 -30.39 -13.38
N GLU A 142 -41.52 -29.23 -12.91
CA GLU A 142 -40.64 -28.30 -12.19
C GLU A 142 -40.09 -28.90 -10.88
N GLU A 143 -40.81 -29.83 -10.27
CA GLU A 143 -40.43 -30.45 -9.01
C GLU A 143 -39.20 -31.36 -9.13
N LEU A 144 -38.95 -31.94 -10.31
CA LEU A 144 -37.78 -32.76 -10.60
C LEU A 144 -36.49 -31.93 -10.73
N ILE A 145 -36.62 -30.60 -10.92
CA ILE A 145 -35.50 -29.67 -11.01
C ILE A 145 -35.15 -29.18 -9.61
N LYS A 146 -34.25 -29.91 -8.93
CA LYS A 146 -33.85 -29.59 -7.53
C LYS A 146 -32.81 -28.47 -7.42
N GLN A 147 -32.19 -28.07 -8.53
CA GLN A 147 -31.21 -26.98 -8.59
C GLN A 147 -31.94 -25.63 -8.64
N ASN A 148 -32.06 -24.95 -7.50
CA ASN A 148 -32.83 -23.71 -7.37
C ASN A 148 -32.34 -22.60 -8.30
N GLU A 149 -31.03 -22.53 -8.51
CA GLU A 149 -30.36 -21.55 -9.38
C GLU A 149 -30.73 -21.74 -10.85
N LEU A 150 -31.18 -22.92 -11.25
CA LEU A 150 -31.55 -23.24 -12.64
C LEU A 150 -33.06 -23.14 -12.91
N LYS A 151 -33.88 -22.88 -11.88
CA LYS A 151 -35.34 -22.81 -12.05
C LYS A 151 -35.75 -21.77 -13.09
N GLU A 152 -35.12 -20.60 -13.08
CA GLU A 152 -35.39 -19.54 -14.06
C GLU A 152 -35.05 -20.02 -15.48
N TYR A 153 -33.89 -20.64 -15.68
CA TYR A 153 -33.49 -21.18 -16.99
C TYR A 153 -34.50 -22.20 -17.54
N PHE A 154 -34.92 -23.16 -16.71
CA PHE A 154 -35.87 -24.19 -17.15
C PHE A 154 -37.32 -23.72 -17.23
N SER A 155 -37.68 -22.58 -16.61
CA SER A 155 -39.04 -22.03 -16.64
C SER A 155 -39.48 -21.56 -18.04
N HIS A 156 -38.53 -21.30 -18.93
CA HIS A 156 -38.81 -20.92 -20.31
C HIS A 156 -39.12 -22.11 -21.23
N LEU A 157 -38.99 -23.34 -20.73
CA LEU A 157 -39.22 -24.56 -21.49
C LEU A 157 -40.61 -25.14 -21.18
N ASP A 158 -41.23 -25.76 -22.18
CA ASP A 158 -42.44 -26.55 -21.98
C ASP A 158 -42.09 -27.92 -21.36
N LEU A 159 -41.79 -27.94 -20.07
CA LEU A 159 -41.31 -29.12 -19.34
C LEU A 159 -42.22 -30.36 -19.49
N PRO A 160 -43.57 -30.27 -19.47
CA PRO A 160 -44.44 -31.45 -19.60
C PRO A 160 -44.26 -32.24 -20.91
N THR A 161 -43.72 -31.60 -21.96
CA THR A 161 -43.43 -32.23 -23.25
C THR A 161 -41.98 -32.68 -23.39
N ASN A 162 -41.22 -32.71 -22.28
CA ASN A 162 -39.82 -33.16 -22.21
C ASN A 162 -39.65 -34.35 -21.25
N TYR A 163 -38.68 -35.20 -21.52
CA TYR A 163 -38.28 -36.30 -20.64
C TYR A 163 -37.27 -35.81 -19.61
N CYS A 164 -37.39 -36.31 -18.37
CA CYS A 164 -36.48 -36.08 -17.27
C CYS A 164 -36.14 -37.39 -16.55
N ILE A 165 -35.01 -37.41 -15.85
CA ILE A 165 -34.62 -38.54 -14.98
C ILE A 165 -35.58 -38.59 -13.78
N ASP A 166 -36.10 -39.77 -13.46
CA ASP A 166 -36.86 -39.97 -12.22
C ASP A 166 -35.92 -40.23 -11.04
N TRP A 167 -35.50 -39.13 -10.41
CA TRP A 167 -34.65 -39.16 -9.22
C TRP A 167 -35.30 -39.81 -7.99
N ASN A 168 -36.62 -40.08 -8.01
CA ASN A 168 -37.27 -40.81 -6.90
C ASN A 168 -36.98 -42.31 -6.97
N GLN A 169 -36.70 -42.85 -8.15
CA GLN A 169 -36.38 -44.27 -8.36
C GLN A 169 -34.88 -44.55 -8.29
N ILE A 170 -34.05 -43.58 -8.68
CA ILE A 170 -32.58 -43.69 -8.62
C ILE A 170 -32.00 -42.45 -7.92
N PRO A 171 -31.37 -42.58 -6.75
CA PRO A 171 -30.87 -41.43 -5.99
C PRO A 171 -29.56 -40.85 -6.55
N SER A 172 -28.73 -41.68 -7.19
CA SER A 172 -27.47 -41.26 -7.79
C SER A 172 -27.05 -42.15 -8.96
N ILE A 173 -26.29 -41.57 -9.89
CA ILE A 173 -25.70 -42.24 -11.05
C ILE A 173 -24.19 -42.05 -10.98
N GLN A 174 -23.44 -43.12 -11.17
CA GLN A 174 -21.98 -43.05 -11.21
C GLN A 174 -21.51 -43.01 -12.66
N ILE A 175 -20.53 -42.17 -12.95
CA ILE A 175 -19.81 -42.14 -14.23
C ILE A 175 -18.31 -42.15 -13.94
N GLU A 176 -17.54 -42.95 -14.66
CA GLU A 176 -16.10 -43.10 -14.44
C GLU A 176 -15.38 -43.59 -15.71
N GLY A 177 -14.09 -43.29 -15.81
CA GLY A 177 -13.20 -43.91 -16.80
C GLY A 177 -13.43 -43.51 -18.26
N THR A 178 -12.77 -44.26 -19.14
CA THR A 178 -12.78 -44.10 -20.61
C THR A 178 -13.02 -45.45 -21.27
N PHE A 179 -13.30 -45.47 -22.58
CA PHE A 179 -13.54 -46.72 -23.30
C PHE A 179 -12.41 -47.76 -23.13
N ASP A 180 -11.15 -47.30 -23.06
CA ASP A 180 -9.98 -48.16 -22.88
C ASP A 180 -9.68 -48.52 -21.41
N ALA A 181 -10.40 -47.91 -20.47
CA ALA A 181 -10.22 -48.15 -19.04
C ALA A 181 -10.82 -49.51 -18.61
N PRO A 182 -10.28 -50.14 -17.55
CA PRO A 182 -10.81 -51.40 -17.03
C PRO A 182 -12.22 -51.26 -16.43
N LYS A 183 -12.56 -50.04 -16.01
CA LYS A 183 -13.89 -49.63 -15.58
C LYS A 183 -14.31 -48.44 -16.43
N PHE A 184 -15.49 -48.52 -17.03
CA PHE A 184 -16.06 -47.43 -17.81
C PHE A 184 -17.56 -47.39 -17.58
N GLU A 185 -18.04 -46.28 -17.00
CA GLU A 185 -19.44 -46.06 -16.68
C GLU A 185 -19.95 -44.80 -17.37
N TYR A 186 -21.03 -44.93 -18.14
CA TYR A 186 -21.62 -43.84 -18.91
C TYR A 186 -23.14 -44.00 -19.05
N ILE A 187 -23.83 -42.93 -19.40
CA ILE A 187 -25.26 -42.94 -19.69
C ILE A 187 -25.44 -43.06 -21.21
N ILE A 188 -26.36 -43.91 -21.65
CA ILE A 188 -26.79 -43.99 -23.05
C ILE A 188 -28.31 -43.87 -23.15
N MET A 189 -28.79 -43.05 -24.07
CA MET A 189 -30.20 -42.92 -24.42
C MET A 189 -30.38 -43.32 -25.87
N GLN A 190 -31.25 -44.29 -26.10
CA GLN A 190 -31.51 -44.89 -27.41
C GLN A 190 -32.91 -44.50 -27.86
N PHE A 191 -33.00 -43.82 -29.00
CA PHE A 191 -34.24 -43.35 -29.59
C PHE A 191 -34.60 -44.29 -30.75
N ASN A 192 -35.62 -45.11 -30.57
CA ASN A 192 -36.09 -46.06 -31.57
C ASN A 192 -37.40 -45.59 -32.18
N THR A 193 -37.63 -45.89 -33.45
CA THR A 193 -38.96 -45.82 -34.07
C THR A 193 -39.91 -46.79 -33.37
N CYS A 194 -41.19 -46.41 -33.23
CA CYS A 194 -42.21 -47.31 -32.69
C CYS A 194 -42.52 -48.41 -33.70
N ASN A 195 -42.33 -49.67 -33.31
CA ASN A 195 -42.72 -50.85 -34.06
C ASN A 195 -43.20 -51.94 -33.07
N GLU A 196 -43.64 -53.08 -33.58
CA GLU A 196 -44.16 -54.18 -32.74
C GLU A 196 -43.16 -54.69 -31.70
N LYS A 197 -41.85 -54.51 -31.91
CA LYS A 197 -40.78 -54.93 -30.99
C LYS A 197 -40.44 -53.87 -29.94
N THR A 198 -40.57 -52.59 -30.29
CA THR A 198 -40.21 -51.46 -29.43
C THR A 198 -41.41 -50.87 -28.70
N GLN A 199 -42.63 -51.25 -29.10
CA GLN A 199 -43.88 -50.80 -28.50
C GLN A 199 -43.88 -51.07 -26.98
N LYS A 200 -44.11 -50.01 -26.20
CA LYS A 200 -44.37 -50.10 -24.75
C LYS A 200 -45.87 -50.29 -24.52
N ASN A 201 -46.56 -49.23 -24.08
CA ASN A 201 -47.97 -49.28 -23.65
C ASN A 201 -48.97 -48.77 -24.69
N MET A 202 -48.51 -48.19 -25.81
CA MET A 202 -49.34 -47.47 -26.77
C MET A 202 -49.15 -48.03 -28.18
N THR A 203 -50.23 -48.22 -28.94
CA THR A 203 -50.16 -48.76 -30.31
C THR A 203 -49.41 -47.82 -31.25
N CYS A 204 -48.43 -48.36 -31.99
CA CYS A 204 -47.65 -47.58 -32.94
C CYS A 204 -48.51 -47.07 -34.11
N LYS A 205 -48.20 -45.87 -34.59
CA LYS A 205 -48.80 -45.31 -35.81
C LYS A 205 -48.34 -46.06 -37.06
N ASN A 206 -49.02 -45.83 -38.18
CA ASN A 206 -48.61 -46.40 -39.46
C ASN A 206 -47.21 -45.91 -39.85
N LYS A 207 -46.40 -46.78 -40.46
CA LYS A 207 -45.01 -46.45 -40.85
C LYS A 207 -44.89 -45.14 -41.64
N LYS A 208 -45.82 -44.88 -42.57
CA LYS A 208 -45.84 -43.63 -43.35
C LYS A 208 -46.08 -42.38 -42.48
N GLU A 209 -46.94 -42.48 -41.47
CA GLU A 209 -47.23 -41.39 -40.54
C GLU A 209 -46.02 -41.13 -39.63
N ILE A 210 -45.33 -42.18 -39.19
CA ILE A 210 -44.08 -42.08 -38.41
C ILE A 210 -42.99 -41.40 -39.23
N GLU A 211 -42.76 -41.85 -40.47
CA GLU A 211 -41.77 -41.24 -41.38
C GLU A 211 -42.09 -39.76 -41.65
N GLN A 212 -43.35 -39.43 -41.93
CA GLN A 212 -43.78 -38.05 -42.12
C GLN A 212 -43.58 -37.19 -40.87
N ALA A 213 -43.88 -37.73 -39.68
CA ALA A 213 -43.66 -37.03 -38.43
C ALA A 213 -42.17 -36.80 -38.15
N LEU A 214 -41.27 -37.68 -38.63
CA LEU A 214 -39.82 -37.63 -38.40
C LEU A 214 -39.00 -36.95 -39.50
N MET A 215 -39.62 -36.49 -40.61
CA MET A 215 -38.89 -35.93 -41.76
C MET A 215 -38.15 -34.61 -41.49
N GLN A 216 -38.64 -33.78 -40.57
CA GLN A 216 -38.07 -32.45 -40.25
C GLN A 216 -38.16 -32.16 -38.75
N ASN A 217 -37.55 -33.04 -37.95
CA ASN A 217 -37.51 -32.85 -36.51
C ASN A 217 -36.13 -32.42 -36.04
N TYR A 218 -36.13 -31.80 -34.86
CA TYR A 218 -34.93 -31.48 -34.11
C TYR A 218 -34.92 -32.28 -32.82
N PHE A 219 -33.74 -32.64 -32.36
CA PHE A 219 -33.51 -33.08 -30.99
C PHE A 219 -33.17 -31.86 -30.14
N SER A 220 -33.96 -31.66 -29.10
CA SER A 220 -33.78 -30.63 -28.08
C SER A 220 -33.26 -31.30 -26.83
N PHE A 221 -32.08 -30.90 -26.37
CA PHE A 221 -31.45 -31.44 -25.17
C PHE A 221 -30.92 -30.31 -24.31
N GLN A 222 -31.44 -30.17 -23.10
CA GLN A 222 -30.96 -29.21 -22.10
C GLN A 222 -30.32 -29.94 -20.94
N ILE A 223 -29.19 -29.42 -20.45
CA ILE A 223 -28.39 -30.05 -19.41
C ILE A 223 -27.83 -28.99 -18.46
N SER A 224 -27.78 -29.33 -17.17
CA SER A 224 -27.11 -28.52 -16.16
C SER A 224 -25.60 -28.53 -16.38
N SER A 225 -24.99 -27.37 -16.31
CA SER A 225 -23.55 -27.16 -16.38
C SER A 225 -23.13 -26.17 -15.29
N GLN A 226 -21.84 -25.87 -15.22
CA GLN A 226 -21.26 -24.98 -14.22
C GLN A 226 -20.34 -23.97 -14.92
N THR A 227 -20.35 -22.75 -14.42
CA THR A 227 -19.40 -21.70 -14.78
C THR A 227 -18.55 -21.33 -13.59
N THR A 228 -17.27 -21.05 -13.82
CA THR A 228 -16.35 -20.71 -12.74
C THR A 228 -16.23 -19.19 -12.58
N ASN A 229 -16.50 -18.69 -11.38
CA ASN A 229 -16.19 -17.33 -10.96
C ASN A 229 -15.26 -17.36 -9.73
N LEU A 230 -13.96 -17.36 -9.99
CA LEU A 230 -12.93 -17.45 -8.94
C LEU A 230 -12.92 -16.23 -8.00
N LYS A 231 -13.58 -15.11 -8.37
CA LYS A 231 -13.69 -13.93 -7.50
C LYS A 231 -14.68 -14.12 -6.34
N ASN A 232 -15.63 -15.05 -6.46
CA ASN A 232 -16.60 -15.30 -5.38
C ASN A 232 -15.94 -16.11 -4.25
N PRO A 233 -15.81 -15.56 -3.02
CA PRO A 233 -15.10 -16.23 -1.93
C PRO A 233 -15.84 -17.44 -1.35
N ASN A 234 -17.18 -17.51 -1.50
CA ASN A 234 -18.00 -18.54 -0.88
C ASN A 234 -18.07 -19.82 -1.73
N SER A 235 -18.36 -19.67 -3.02
CA SER A 235 -18.40 -20.77 -3.99
C SER A 235 -17.87 -20.29 -5.33
N PRO A 236 -16.86 -20.96 -5.92
CA PRO A 236 -16.36 -20.60 -7.24
C PRO A 236 -17.33 -21.03 -8.36
N TYR A 237 -18.33 -21.87 -8.09
CA TYR A 237 -19.21 -22.43 -9.13
C TYR A 237 -20.58 -21.77 -9.13
N ASN A 238 -21.02 -21.39 -10.33
CA ASN A 238 -22.37 -20.91 -10.58
C ASN A 238 -23.05 -21.85 -11.60
N PRO A 239 -24.15 -22.51 -11.21
CA PRO A 239 -24.92 -23.35 -12.11
C PRO A 239 -25.40 -22.56 -13.33
N LYS A 240 -25.34 -23.18 -14.50
CA LYS A 240 -25.85 -22.62 -15.75
C LYS A 240 -26.49 -23.73 -16.58
N GLY A 241 -27.63 -23.45 -17.20
CA GLY A 241 -28.20 -24.33 -18.21
C GLY A 241 -27.47 -24.23 -19.56
N GLN A 242 -27.27 -25.37 -20.21
CA GLN A 242 -26.79 -25.43 -21.58
C GLN A 242 -27.77 -26.23 -22.44
N ASP A 243 -27.83 -25.87 -23.71
CA ASP A 243 -28.69 -26.44 -24.72
C ASP A 243 -27.87 -27.04 -25.87
N LEU A 244 -28.37 -28.15 -26.39
CA LEU A 244 -27.89 -28.81 -27.59
C LEU A 244 -29.10 -29.02 -28.51
N PHE A 245 -28.99 -28.49 -29.72
CA PHE A 245 -30.01 -28.61 -30.75
C PHE A 245 -29.42 -29.17 -32.03
N THR A 246 -29.98 -30.26 -32.53
CA THR A 246 -29.51 -30.89 -33.77
C THR A 246 -30.64 -31.51 -34.56
N THR A 247 -30.50 -31.63 -35.88
CA THR A 247 -31.53 -32.24 -36.72
C THR A 247 -31.57 -33.75 -36.54
N ILE A 248 -32.76 -34.33 -36.66
CA ILE A 248 -32.95 -35.78 -36.70
C ILE A 248 -33.83 -36.18 -37.88
N SER A 249 -33.67 -37.42 -38.36
CA SER A 249 -34.46 -37.96 -39.46
C SER A 249 -34.64 -39.46 -39.26
N SER A 250 -35.74 -40.02 -39.75
CA SER A 250 -35.95 -41.48 -39.76
C SER A 250 -34.98 -42.23 -40.69
N ASN A 251 -34.32 -41.53 -41.61
CA ASN A 251 -33.46 -42.13 -42.63
C ASN A 251 -31.96 -42.12 -42.28
N ILE A 252 -31.61 -41.53 -41.14
CA ILE A 252 -30.22 -41.32 -40.73
C ILE A 252 -30.12 -41.70 -39.27
N TYR A 253 -29.27 -42.68 -38.95
CA TYR A 253 -28.87 -42.93 -37.58
C TYR A 253 -27.88 -41.86 -37.14
N LYS A 254 -28.10 -41.27 -35.96
CA LYS A 254 -27.20 -40.29 -35.37
C LYS A 254 -26.65 -40.76 -34.03
N GLU A 255 -25.36 -40.61 -33.81
CA GLU A 255 -24.75 -40.81 -32.49
C GLU A 255 -24.19 -39.49 -31.97
N ILE A 256 -24.65 -39.07 -30.80
CA ILE A 256 -24.21 -37.85 -30.12
C ILE A 256 -23.47 -38.27 -28.87
N SER A 257 -22.17 -37.98 -28.80
CA SER A 257 -21.39 -38.14 -27.57
C SER A 257 -21.24 -36.80 -26.87
N ILE A 258 -21.77 -36.68 -25.66
CA ILE A 258 -21.64 -35.53 -24.76
C ILE A 258 -20.56 -35.85 -23.73
N TYR A 259 -19.61 -34.94 -23.57
CA TYR A 259 -18.49 -35.06 -22.64
C TYR A 259 -18.66 -34.08 -21.47
N LEU A 260 -18.80 -34.64 -20.28
CA LEU A 260 -18.80 -33.91 -19.01
C LEU A 260 -17.37 -33.76 -18.52
N GLU A 261 -16.91 -32.52 -18.42
CA GLU A 261 -15.54 -32.19 -18.04
C GLU A 261 -15.48 -31.98 -16.52
N PRO A 262 -14.60 -32.72 -15.80
CA PRO A 262 -14.30 -32.44 -14.41
C PRO A 262 -13.67 -31.06 -14.23
N LEU A 263 -14.08 -30.39 -13.16
CA LEU A 263 -13.59 -29.07 -12.80
C LEU A 263 -13.22 -29.04 -11.32
N THR A 264 -11.96 -28.78 -11.03
CA THR A 264 -11.41 -28.77 -9.67
C THR A 264 -10.84 -27.40 -9.33
N THR A 265 -11.31 -26.81 -8.23
CA THR A 265 -10.76 -25.55 -7.72
C THR A 265 -9.98 -25.82 -6.44
N ILE A 266 -8.69 -25.45 -6.47
CA ILE A 266 -7.74 -25.56 -5.36
C ILE A 266 -7.57 -24.16 -4.76
N THR A 267 -8.14 -23.93 -3.59
CA THR A 267 -8.10 -22.63 -2.91
C THR A 267 -7.13 -22.62 -1.74
N ASP A 268 -6.14 -21.73 -1.73
CA ASP A 268 -5.35 -21.43 -0.53
C ASP A 268 -6.10 -20.44 0.37
N ILE A 269 -6.69 -20.94 1.45
CA ILE A 269 -7.45 -20.16 2.44
C ILE A 269 -6.58 -19.65 3.60
N GLY A 270 -5.29 -19.92 3.59
CA GLY A 270 -4.40 -19.64 4.70
C GLY A 270 -3.97 -18.16 4.77
N LEU A 271 -4.08 -17.55 5.95
CA LEU A 271 -3.70 -16.14 6.18
C LEU A 271 -2.18 -15.93 6.31
N ILE A 272 -1.47 -16.96 6.79
CA ILE A 272 -0.02 -16.92 7.08
C ILE A 272 0.69 -18.07 6.38
N GLN A 273 0.26 -19.31 6.63
CA GLN A 273 0.77 -20.52 5.98
C GLN A 273 -0.21 -20.99 4.91
N THR A 274 0.26 -21.79 3.95
CA THR A 274 -0.59 -22.43 2.92
C THR A 274 -1.60 -23.38 3.57
N ASN A 275 -2.88 -23.24 3.24
CA ASN A 275 -3.93 -24.17 3.62
C ASN A 275 -4.85 -24.41 2.42
N LEU A 276 -4.75 -25.59 1.80
CA LEU A 276 -5.42 -25.90 0.54
C LEU A 276 -6.79 -26.54 0.79
N LYS A 277 -7.83 -25.97 0.18
CA LYS A 277 -9.18 -26.54 0.09
C LYS A 277 -9.44 -26.96 -1.35
N TYR A 278 -9.95 -28.17 -1.52
CA TYR A 278 -10.31 -28.74 -2.82
C TYR A 278 -11.83 -28.75 -2.98
N GLU A 279 -12.32 -28.24 -4.10
CA GLU A 279 -13.72 -28.30 -4.50
C GLU A 279 -13.76 -28.93 -5.90
N LYS A 280 -14.64 -29.92 -6.12
CA LYS A 280 -14.78 -30.64 -7.40
C LYS A 280 -16.21 -30.55 -7.90
N THR A 281 -16.39 -30.31 -9.19
CA THR A 281 -17.69 -30.32 -9.88
C THR A 281 -17.55 -30.85 -11.31
N LEU A 282 -18.67 -31.02 -12.01
CA LEU A 282 -18.70 -31.26 -13.45
C LEU A 282 -19.27 -30.05 -14.20
N ARG A 283 -18.79 -29.85 -15.42
CA ARG A 283 -19.41 -28.96 -16.41
C ARG A 283 -19.65 -29.71 -17.72
N TYR A 284 -20.59 -29.23 -18.50
CA TYR A 284 -20.66 -29.58 -19.92
C TYR A 284 -19.41 -29.03 -20.62
N GLY A 285 -18.60 -29.90 -21.21
CA GLY A 285 -17.38 -29.53 -21.94
C GLY A 285 -17.64 -29.39 -23.43
N ARG A 286 -17.93 -30.51 -24.09
CA ARG A 286 -18.12 -30.58 -25.55
C ARG A 286 -19.06 -31.71 -25.95
N HIS A 287 -19.46 -31.73 -27.22
CA HIS A 287 -20.12 -32.86 -27.83
C HIS A 287 -19.54 -33.17 -29.21
N THR A 288 -19.77 -34.39 -29.69
CA THR A 288 -19.44 -34.82 -31.06
C THR A 288 -20.63 -35.55 -31.66
N GLU A 289 -20.87 -35.36 -32.95
CA GLU A 289 -21.91 -36.06 -33.71
C GLU A 289 -21.29 -36.98 -34.75
N MET A 290 -21.85 -38.19 -34.89
CA MET A 290 -21.56 -39.13 -35.96
C MET A 290 -22.86 -39.49 -36.67
N LEU A 291 -22.82 -39.59 -37.99
CA LEU A 291 -23.95 -39.95 -38.83
C LEU A 291 -23.68 -41.29 -39.52
N ASP A 292 -24.64 -42.19 -39.45
CA ASP A 292 -24.69 -43.38 -40.28
C ASP A 292 -25.93 -43.31 -41.17
N LEU A 293 -25.74 -43.52 -42.48
CA LEU A 293 -26.81 -43.53 -43.47
C LEU A 293 -27.46 -44.91 -43.59
N SER A 294 -27.07 -45.87 -42.74
CA SER A 294 -27.72 -47.16 -42.64
C SER A 294 -29.16 -46.99 -42.14
N GLN A 295 -30.11 -47.62 -42.83
CA GLN A 295 -31.50 -47.65 -42.40
C GLN A 295 -31.61 -48.61 -41.22
N SER A 296 -31.96 -48.09 -40.05
CA SER A 296 -32.21 -48.89 -38.86
C SER A 296 -33.42 -48.34 -38.10
N ASP A 297 -34.05 -49.17 -37.28
CA ASP A 297 -35.13 -48.72 -36.40
C ASP A 297 -34.63 -47.73 -35.33
N LEU A 298 -33.31 -47.67 -35.11
CA LEU A 298 -32.64 -46.78 -34.17
C LEU A 298 -32.38 -45.43 -34.87
N ILE A 299 -33.06 -44.39 -34.42
CA ILE A 299 -32.95 -43.02 -34.94
C ILE A 299 -31.67 -42.38 -34.40
N MET A 300 -31.43 -42.52 -33.11
CA MET A 300 -30.34 -41.81 -32.45
C MET A 300 -29.87 -42.50 -31.17
N ASN A 301 -28.57 -42.42 -30.91
CA ASN A 301 -27.98 -42.68 -29.61
C ASN A 301 -27.38 -41.39 -29.04
N VAL A 302 -27.65 -41.13 -27.76
CA VAL A 302 -27.01 -40.04 -27.02
C VAL A 302 -26.22 -40.66 -25.88
N VAL A 303 -24.91 -40.50 -25.92
CA VAL A 303 -23.94 -41.04 -24.95
C VAL A 303 -23.43 -39.89 -24.09
N ILE A 304 -23.64 -39.93 -22.79
CA ILE A 304 -23.10 -38.95 -21.84
C ILE A 304 -22.01 -39.63 -21.02
N ARG A 305 -20.78 -39.12 -21.10
CA ARG A 305 -19.60 -39.69 -20.44
C ARG A 305 -18.67 -38.60 -19.90
N LEU A 306 -17.71 -38.98 -19.07
CA LEU A 306 -16.64 -38.06 -18.64
C LEU A 306 -15.68 -37.75 -19.80
N ASP A 307 -15.16 -36.53 -19.83
CA ASP A 307 -14.02 -36.17 -20.68
C ASP A 307 -12.71 -36.64 -20.05
N THR A 308 -11.68 -36.77 -20.88
CA THR A 308 -10.32 -37.13 -20.43
C THR A 308 -9.54 -35.95 -19.90
N THR A 309 -10.02 -34.74 -20.10
CA THR A 309 -9.41 -33.51 -19.61
C THR A 309 -10.13 -33.02 -18.37
N GLU A 310 -9.38 -32.62 -17.36
CA GLU A 310 -9.86 -31.94 -16.15
C GLU A 310 -9.36 -30.50 -16.15
N LEU A 311 -10.25 -29.54 -15.90
CA LEU A 311 -9.86 -28.14 -15.70
C LEU A 311 -9.56 -27.91 -14.22
N VAL A 312 -8.32 -27.54 -13.90
CA VAL A 312 -7.85 -27.25 -12.54
C VAL A 312 -7.57 -25.76 -12.38
N ASP A 313 -8.33 -25.13 -11.49
CA ASP A 313 -8.21 -23.72 -11.13
C ASP A 313 -7.52 -23.57 -9.77
N TYR A 314 -6.35 -22.95 -9.75
CA TYR A 314 -5.66 -22.54 -8.54
C TYR A 314 -6.12 -21.14 -8.14
N ARG A 315 -6.53 -20.96 -6.90
CA ARG A 315 -7.00 -19.70 -6.32
C ARG A 315 -6.25 -19.39 -5.04
N THR A 316 -5.51 -18.29 -5.01
CA THR A 316 -4.72 -17.88 -3.83
C THR A 316 -5.13 -16.48 -3.38
N TYR A 317 -5.33 -16.31 -2.08
CA TYR A 317 -5.58 -15.02 -1.47
C TYR A 317 -4.27 -14.38 -0.96
N PRO A 318 -4.17 -13.04 -0.98
CA PRO A 318 -2.99 -12.36 -0.47
C PRO A 318 -2.78 -12.70 1.00
N LYS A 319 -1.54 -12.95 1.39
CA LYS A 319 -1.19 -13.31 2.77
C LYS A 319 -0.78 -12.08 3.58
N VAL A 320 -0.85 -12.17 4.90
CA VAL A 320 -0.40 -11.10 5.81
C VAL A 320 1.07 -10.75 5.55
N GLN A 321 1.90 -11.75 5.29
CA GLN A 321 3.33 -11.57 5.01
C GLN A 321 3.58 -10.75 3.73
N GLU A 322 2.81 -11.02 2.68
CA GLU A 322 2.89 -10.31 1.40
C GLU A 322 2.45 -8.86 1.57
N ILE A 323 1.34 -8.63 2.28
CA ILE A 323 0.85 -7.27 2.58
C ILE A 323 1.89 -6.48 3.38
N LEU A 324 2.50 -7.09 4.41
CA LEU A 324 3.55 -6.42 5.20
C LEU A 324 4.80 -6.13 4.37
N ALA A 325 5.19 -7.02 3.46
CA ALA A 325 6.31 -6.79 2.55
C ALA A 325 6.03 -5.62 1.57
N GLU A 326 4.85 -5.60 0.95
CA GLU A 326 4.40 -4.51 0.07
C GLU A 326 4.37 -3.18 0.82
N LEU A 327 3.79 -3.16 2.03
CA LEU A 327 3.70 -1.96 2.87
C LEU A 327 5.07 -1.48 3.34
N GLY A 328 5.98 -2.40 3.67
CA GLY A 328 7.36 -2.07 4.04
C GLY A 328 8.11 -1.38 2.90
N GLY A 329 8.01 -1.90 1.67
CA GLY A 329 8.59 -1.28 0.48
C GLY A 329 7.99 0.11 0.22
N LEU A 330 6.67 0.24 0.32
CA LEU A 330 5.98 1.51 0.13
C LEU A 330 6.36 2.56 1.19
N TRP A 331 6.48 2.15 2.46
CA TRP A 331 6.92 3.01 3.55
C TRP A 331 8.29 3.64 3.24
N GLN A 332 9.24 2.82 2.77
CA GLN A 332 10.58 3.31 2.40
C GLN A 332 10.54 4.34 1.27
N VAL A 333 9.72 4.12 0.25
CA VAL A 333 9.56 5.06 -0.88
C VAL A 333 8.93 6.38 -0.41
N LEU A 334 7.83 6.34 0.34
CA LEU A 334 7.16 7.53 0.85
C LEU A 334 8.03 8.30 1.84
N PHE A 335 8.70 7.60 2.75
CA PHE A 335 9.64 8.20 3.69
C PHE A 335 10.78 8.90 2.96
N SER A 336 11.36 8.25 1.94
CA SER A 336 12.44 8.84 1.12
C SER A 336 11.98 10.11 0.39
N LEU A 337 10.77 10.09 -0.19
CA LEU A 337 10.19 11.24 -0.86
C LEU A 337 10.03 12.43 0.10
N PHE A 338 9.41 12.22 1.26
CA PHE A 338 9.24 13.26 2.26
C PHE A 338 10.55 13.71 2.90
N TYR A 339 11.53 12.81 3.04
CA TYR A 339 12.87 13.16 3.50
C TYR A 339 13.58 14.10 2.52
N ILE A 340 13.51 13.83 1.21
CA ILE A 340 14.08 14.71 0.17
C ILE A 340 13.45 16.11 0.21
N ILE A 341 12.13 16.20 0.43
CA ILE A 341 11.40 17.47 0.51
C ILE A 341 11.72 18.23 1.81
N SER A 342 11.74 17.53 2.94
CA SER A 342 11.94 18.13 4.27
C SER A 342 13.37 18.57 4.54
N LYS A 343 14.37 17.82 4.08
CA LYS A 343 15.80 18.11 4.30
C LYS A 343 16.21 19.55 4.01
N PRO A 344 15.93 20.14 2.82
CA PRO A 344 16.32 21.52 2.54
C PRO A 344 15.58 22.55 3.42
N ILE A 345 14.30 22.30 3.72
CA ILE A 345 13.46 23.19 4.52
C ILE A 345 13.93 23.19 5.99
N ASN A 346 14.24 22.01 6.53
CA ASN A 346 14.76 21.85 7.88
C ASN A 346 16.12 22.55 8.04
N LYS A 347 16.98 22.48 7.02
CA LYS A 347 18.28 23.19 7.01
C LYS A 347 18.13 24.71 7.04
N ILE A 348 17.20 25.26 6.25
CA ILE A 348 16.91 26.70 6.26
C ILE A 348 16.29 27.11 7.59
N SER A 349 15.35 26.34 8.13
CA SER A 349 14.72 26.61 9.42
C SER A 349 15.74 26.63 10.56
N LEU A 350 16.65 25.66 10.59
CA LEU A 350 17.73 25.61 11.58
C LEU A 350 18.59 26.87 11.51
N LEU A 351 19.00 27.23 10.29
CA LEU A 351 19.83 28.40 10.07
C LEU A 351 19.13 29.71 10.48
N LEU A 352 17.83 29.84 10.19
CA LEU A 352 17.04 30.99 10.62
C LEU A 352 16.96 31.10 12.15
N ASP A 353 16.80 29.98 12.83
CA ASP A 353 16.78 29.96 14.29
C ASP A 353 18.13 30.37 14.87
N LEU A 354 19.24 29.89 14.29
CA LEU A 354 20.60 30.34 14.66
C LEU A 354 20.80 31.83 14.38
N ILE A 355 20.38 32.32 13.22
CA ILE A 355 20.49 33.74 12.86
C ILE A 355 19.72 34.61 13.85
N ASN A 356 18.49 34.22 14.21
CA ASN A 356 17.64 34.94 15.15
C ASN A 356 18.15 34.88 16.60
N GLN A 357 18.94 33.86 16.96
CA GLN A 357 19.61 33.75 18.26
C GLN A 357 20.92 34.55 18.31
N LEU A 358 21.68 34.59 17.21
CA LEU A 358 23.01 35.19 17.15
C LEU A 358 23.00 36.68 16.77
N TYR A 359 21.98 37.15 16.04
CA TYR A 359 21.95 38.52 15.52
C TYR A 359 20.66 39.26 15.86
N GLU A 360 20.83 40.53 16.23
CA GLU A 360 19.74 41.49 16.36
C GLU A 360 19.58 42.29 15.06
N PHE A 361 18.37 42.30 14.52
CA PHE A 361 18.08 43.01 13.26
C PHE A 361 17.53 44.41 13.54
N GLN A 362 18.25 45.43 13.04
CA GLN A 362 17.75 46.81 13.04
C GLN A 362 16.72 46.98 11.92
N GLY A 363 15.45 47.17 12.27
CA GLY A 363 14.42 47.51 11.29
C GLY A 363 14.57 48.94 10.78
N LYS A 364 14.39 49.16 9.46
CA LYS A 364 14.08 50.48 8.93
C LYS A 364 12.75 50.93 9.56
N GLN A 365 12.76 51.95 10.40
CA GLN A 365 11.54 52.69 10.77
C GLN A 365 11.05 53.39 9.49
N GLN A 366 10.15 52.77 8.75
CA GLN A 366 9.31 53.51 7.82
C GLN A 366 8.17 54.14 8.63
N ASN A 367 8.23 55.46 8.77
CA ASN A 367 7.16 56.42 9.00
C ASN A 367 5.74 55.86 9.25
N GLU A 368 5.46 55.32 10.44
CA GLU A 368 4.08 55.08 10.90
C GLU A 368 3.65 56.03 12.04
N ASP A 369 4.55 56.85 12.60
CA ASP A 369 4.21 57.77 13.69
C ASP A 369 3.51 59.08 13.24
N ASN A 370 3.26 59.29 11.94
CA ASN A 370 2.58 60.49 11.42
C ASN A 370 1.08 60.31 11.10
N ARG A 371 0.43 59.21 11.52
CA ARG A 371 -1.01 58.98 11.25
C ARG A 371 -1.95 59.13 12.46
N GLN A 372 -1.50 59.61 13.62
CA GLN A 372 -2.37 59.79 14.80
C GLN A 372 -2.60 61.24 15.27
N GLN A 373 -2.29 62.24 14.45
CA GLN A 373 -2.68 63.64 14.71
C GLN A 373 -3.25 64.30 13.47
N LYS A 374 -4.45 63.86 13.05
CA LYS A 374 -5.31 64.60 12.13
C LYS A 374 -6.76 64.12 12.23
N ASP A 375 -7.35 64.32 13.40
CA ASP A 375 -8.79 64.32 13.59
C ASP A 375 -9.15 65.39 14.63
N SER A 376 -9.34 66.62 14.16
CA SER A 376 -10.16 67.67 14.79
C SER A 376 -9.97 68.99 14.05
N SER A 377 -10.68 69.18 12.93
CA SER A 377 -11.29 70.45 12.51
C SER A 377 -11.88 70.30 11.11
N LEU A 378 -13.12 69.81 11.08
CA LEU A 378 -14.04 70.03 9.98
C LEU A 378 -14.66 71.43 10.15
N ILE A 379 -14.20 72.41 9.40
CA ILE A 379 -15.02 73.57 9.03
C ILE A 379 -14.90 73.77 7.52
N LYS A 380 -16.09 73.74 6.89
CA LYS A 380 -16.39 73.97 5.48
C LYS A 380 -15.77 75.28 4.98
N ASN A 381 -15.31 75.30 3.73
CA ASN A 381 -15.83 76.23 2.72
C ASN A 381 -15.39 75.89 1.30
N GLU A 382 -16.23 76.35 0.39
CA GLU A 382 -16.34 76.03 -1.03
C GLU A 382 -15.24 76.61 -1.95
N LYS A 383 -15.07 75.89 -3.08
CA LYS A 383 -15.00 76.35 -4.48
C LYS A 383 -13.74 77.02 -5.08
N LEU A 384 -13.41 76.41 -6.22
CA LEU A 384 -13.02 76.96 -7.53
C LEU A 384 -11.57 77.44 -7.76
N GLY A 385 -10.91 76.80 -8.72
CA GLY A 385 -9.67 77.30 -9.33
C GLY A 385 -8.91 76.22 -10.10
N SER A 386 -9.05 76.20 -11.42
CA SER A 386 -8.64 75.16 -12.36
C SER A 386 -7.13 75.22 -12.74
N PRO A 387 -6.63 74.32 -13.62
CA PRO A 387 -5.29 73.73 -13.60
C PRO A 387 -4.37 74.28 -14.69
N LEU A 388 -3.11 73.83 -14.74
CA LEU A 388 -2.24 73.72 -15.92
C LEU A 388 -0.85 73.27 -15.40
N GLN A 389 -0.03 72.43 -16.02
CA GLN A 389 -0.02 71.82 -17.34
C GLN A 389 1.01 70.66 -17.28
N ARG A 390 0.67 69.53 -17.92
CA ARG A 390 1.45 68.66 -18.85
C ARG A 390 2.99 68.77 -18.81
N GLN A 391 3.80 67.74 -19.06
CA GLN A 391 3.63 66.56 -19.91
C GLN A 391 4.86 65.64 -19.69
N LEU A 392 4.64 64.32 -19.71
CA LEU A 392 5.60 63.30 -20.17
C LEU A 392 6.13 63.69 -21.57
N GLU A 393 7.33 63.41 -22.05
CA GLU A 393 8.21 62.23 -22.08
C GLU A 393 9.46 62.76 -22.86
N GLN A 394 10.71 62.30 -22.76
CA GLN A 394 11.24 61.02 -23.21
C GLN A 394 12.79 61.13 -23.29
N GLN A 395 13.48 59.98 -23.17
CA GLN A 395 14.81 59.66 -23.72
C GLN A 395 16.06 60.32 -23.11
N VAL A 396 17.27 59.74 -23.12
CA VAL A 396 17.86 58.38 -23.05
C VAL A 396 19.36 58.59 -23.35
N GLN A 397 20.22 58.04 -22.49
CA GLN A 397 21.60 57.56 -22.72
C GLN A 397 22.81 58.50 -22.93
N ILE A 398 23.93 57.86 -22.56
CA ILE A 398 25.36 58.08 -22.87
C ILE A 398 26.02 59.19 -22.03
N GLY A 399 27.10 58.98 -21.25
CA GLY A 399 28.02 57.87 -21.06
C GLY A 399 29.42 58.45 -20.80
N GLN A 400 30.13 57.97 -19.75
CA GLN A 400 31.60 58.01 -19.51
C GLN A 400 32.28 59.41 -19.49
N ASP A 401 33.38 59.70 -18.81
CA ASP A 401 34.28 59.07 -17.85
C ASP A 401 35.19 60.21 -17.31
N GLN A 402 35.74 60.06 -16.09
CA GLN A 402 37.06 60.61 -15.67
C GLN A 402 37.18 62.17 -15.52
N ILE A 403 37.98 62.82 -14.66
CA ILE A 403 39.16 62.49 -13.84
C ILE A 403 39.55 63.76 -13.00
N ILE A 404 40.13 63.57 -11.81
CA ILE A 404 41.24 64.35 -11.18
C ILE A 404 41.03 65.78 -10.56
N THR A 405 41.01 65.76 -9.22
CA THR A 405 41.87 66.47 -8.22
C THR A 405 41.83 67.99 -7.89
N ASN A 406 42.09 68.22 -6.59
CA ASN A 406 42.86 69.29 -5.93
C ASN A 406 42.20 70.67 -5.72
N LYS A 407 42.07 71.12 -4.46
CA LYS A 407 43.08 71.95 -3.77
C LYS A 407 42.59 72.50 -2.40
N THR A 408 43.39 72.21 -1.37
CA THR A 408 43.93 73.11 -0.32
C THR A 408 43.05 74.06 0.51
N LEU A 409 42.99 73.70 1.80
CA LEU A 409 43.27 74.51 2.99
C LEU A 409 43.88 75.92 2.78
N SER A 410 43.31 76.91 3.48
CA SER A 410 44.10 77.94 4.14
C SER A 410 43.52 78.23 5.53
N ILE A 411 44.42 78.23 6.51
CA ILE A 411 44.25 78.64 7.91
C ILE A 411 44.72 80.09 8.00
N ARG A 412 43.97 80.96 8.67
CA ARG A 412 44.57 82.11 9.38
C ARG A 412 43.70 82.59 10.54
N ASP A 413 44.16 82.19 11.72
CA ASP A 413 44.27 82.90 12.99
C ASP A 413 43.52 84.24 13.20
N ASN A 414 42.77 84.30 14.31
CA ASN A 414 43.19 85.16 15.42
C ASN A 414 42.63 84.67 16.76
N PHE A 415 43.59 84.42 17.66
CA PHE A 415 43.43 84.06 19.06
C PHE A 415 43.47 85.36 19.88
N SER A 416 42.52 85.60 20.80
CA SER A 416 42.82 85.80 22.24
C SER A 416 41.65 86.34 23.08
N LYS A 417 41.34 85.54 24.12
CA LYS A 417 40.91 85.88 25.50
C LYS A 417 39.49 86.45 25.70
N GLN A 418 38.70 86.05 26.71
CA GLN A 418 39.00 85.29 27.92
C GLN A 418 37.74 84.64 28.55
N GLN A 419 37.90 83.40 29.01
CA GLN A 419 37.40 82.78 30.25
C GLN A 419 35.92 82.96 30.68
N GLY A 420 35.18 81.84 30.61
CA GLY A 420 33.99 81.63 31.43
C GLY A 420 33.09 80.47 30.97
N SER A 421 33.41 79.22 31.32
CA SER A 421 32.49 78.08 31.57
C SER A 421 33.11 76.73 31.20
N LYS A 422 33.75 76.06 32.16
CA LYS A 422 34.21 74.68 32.01
C LYS A 422 33.17 73.62 32.39
N ASP A 423 31.96 74.00 32.81
CA ASP A 423 30.96 73.04 33.34
C ASP A 423 29.80 72.66 32.40
N LYS A 424 29.67 73.31 31.24
CA LYS A 424 28.56 73.02 30.29
C LYS A 424 28.92 72.03 29.16
N SER A 425 30.21 71.75 28.94
CA SER A 425 30.65 70.85 27.86
C SER A 425 30.58 69.36 28.27
N TYR A 426 30.97 69.02 29.50
CA TYR A 426 30.93 67.64 30.00
C TYR A 426 29.49 67.12 30.11
N LYS A 427 28.54 67.98 30.51
CA LYS A 427 27.13 67.61 30.65
C LYS A 427 26.47 67.29 29.31
N THR A 428 26.86 67.97 28.23
CA THR A 428 26.33 67.73 26.89
C THR A 428 26.87 66.43 26.30
N ILE A 429 28.17 66.14 26.48
CA ILE A 429 28.80 64.87 26.02
C ILE A 429 28.26 63.67 26.83
N LEU A 430 28.13 63.80 28.15
CA LEU A 430 27.52 62.76 28.98
C LEU A 430 26.04 62.55 28.63
N GLN A 431 25.26 63.61 28.36
CA GLN A 431 23.88 63.45 27.90
C GLN A 431 23.81 62.78 26.53
N THR A 432 24.77 63.01 25.63
CA THR A 432 24.81 62.31 24.34
C THR A 432 25.14 60.83 24.53
N TYR A 433 26.09 60.50 25.41
CA TYR A 433 26.44 59.12 25.74
C TYR A 433 25.31 58.38 26.47
N VAL A 434 24.65 59.04 27.42
CA VAL A 434 23.51 58.47 28.16
C VAL A 434 22.31 58.26 27.24
N GLN A 435 22.04 59.19 26.31
CA GLN A 435 21.00 58.98 25.29
C GLN A 435 21.38 57.86 24.31
N TYR A 436 22.65 57.70 23.97
CA TYR A 436 23.14 56.60 23.12
C TYR A 436 22.99 55.23 23.83
N ILE A 437 23.32 55.19 25.12
CA ILE A 437 23.21 54.00 25.98
C ILE A 437 21.74 53.66 26.25
N GLN A 438 20.88 54.65 26.52
CA GLN A 438 19.43 54.43 26.66
C GLN A 438 18.80 53.93 25.35
N LYS A 439 19.21 54.44 24.18
CA LYS A 439 18.77 53.90 22.89
C LYS A 439 19.30 52.50 22.60
N ALA A 440 20.46 52.13 23.14
CA ALA A 440 21.01 50.78 23.01
C ALA A 440 20.28 49.78 23.92
N ILE A 441 19.87 50.20 25.13
CA ILE A 441 19.23 49.33 26.13
C ILE A 441 17.73 49.13 25.86
N PHE A 442 17.02 50.10 25.27
CA PHE A 442 15.55 50.04 25.09
C PHE A 442 15.07 49.66 23.68
N ARG A 443 15.92 49.09 22.82
CA ARG A 443 15.47 48.60 21.49
C ARG A 443 14.64 47.31 21.64
N LYS A 444 13.36 47.37 21.27
CA LYS A 444 12.53 46.16 21.13
C LYS A 444 13.06 45.30 19.99
N ASN A 445 13.54 44.11 20.33
CA ASN A 445 14.12 43.14 19.40
C ASN A 445 13.05 42.59 18.43
N LYS A 446 13.11 43.02 17.16
CA LYS A 446 12.32 42.41 16.08
C LYS A 446 13.07 41.21 15.51
N LYS A 447 12.42 40.04 15.52
CA LYS A 447 12.95 38.80 14.91
C LYS A 447 12.85 38.87 13.39
N TYR A 448 13.85 38.29 12.70
CA TYR A 448 13.83 38.16 11.25
C TYR A 448 12.73 37.19 10.83
N LYS A 449 11.73 37.68 10.11
CA LYS A 449 10.63 36.86 9.58
C LYS A 449 10.96 36.46 8.15
N PHE A 450 11.42 35.23 7.98
CA PHE A 450 11.63 34.65 6.66
C PHE A 450 10.52 33.61 6.40
N GLY A 451 9.67 33.87 5.41
CA GLY A 451 8.54 33.01 5.09
C GLY A 451 8.96 31.72 4.39
N TYR A 452 8.15 30.67 4.49
CA TYR A 452 8.38 29.39 3.81
C TYR A 452 8.42 29.52 2.28
N ILE A 453 7.67 30.48 1.70
CA ILE A 453 7.70 30.80 0.27
C ILE A 453 9.08 31.36 -0.13
N ASN A 454 9.63 32.27 0.67
CA ASN A 454 10.96 32.84 0.44
C ASN A 454 12.07 31.80 0.65
N ALA A 455 11.86 30.82 1.53
CA ALA A 455 12.74 29.65 1.68
C ALA A 455 12.72 28.75 0.44
N PHE A 456 11.54 28.49 -0.12
CA PHE A 456 11.39 27.75 -1.37
C PHE A 456 12.01 28.49 -2.57
N GLN A 457 11.84 29.82 -2.62
CA GLN A 457 12.47 30.69 -3.62
C GLN A 457 13.98 30.80 -3.44
N ALA A 458 14.50 30.72 -2.20
CA ALA A 458 15.93 30.65 -1.95
C ALA A 458 16.54 29.28 -2.33
N LEU A 459 15.72 28.22 -2.38
CA LEU A 459 16.08 26.87 -2.82
C LEU A 459 16.07 26.72 -4.35
N ARG A 460 15.14 27.37 -5.04
CA ARG A 460 15.16 27.45 -6.51
C ARG A 460 16.15 28.55 -6.92
N CYS A 461 17.20 28.21 -7.66
CA CYS A 461 18.13 29.18 -8.28
C CYS A 461 17.47 30.11 -9.34
N ILE A 462 16.15 30.18 -9.40
CA ILE A 462 15.36 30.74 -10.51
C ILE A 462 14.81 32.14 -10.19
N VAL A 463 14.89 32.64 -8.95
CA VAL A 463 14.38 33.99 -8.61
C VAL A 463 15.45 35.07 -8.76
N SER A 464 15.03 36.18 -9.38
CA SER A 464 15.80 37.39 -9.70
C SER A 464 16.57 37.95 -8.51
N LYS A 465 17.74 38.52 -8.80
CA LYS A 465 18.74 39.08 -7.86
C LYS A 465 18.25 40.17 -6.90
N ASP A 466 16.97 40.57 -6.93
CA ASP A 466 16.50 41.86 -6.40
C ASP A 466 15.60 41.77 -5.15
N ASP A 467 15.33 40.59 -4.57
CA ASP A 467 14.64 40.54 -3.26
C ASP A 467 15.62 40.84 -2.11
N GLU A 468 15.47 42.03 -1.51
CA GLU A 468 16.29 42.54 -0.40
C GLU A 468 16.31 41.55 0.78
N ASN A 469 15.25 40.77 0.99
CA ASN A 469 15.17 39.78 2.07
C ASN A 469 16.02 38.52 1.78
N ILE A 470 16.07 38.06 0.54
CA ILE A 470 16.93 36.92 0.16
C ILE A 470 18.40 37.31 0.28
N LEU A 471 18.73 38.56 -0.09
CA LEU A 471 20.09 39.10 0.02
C LEU A 471 20.53 39.25 1.48
N GLN A 472 19.66 39.77 2.35
CA GLN A 472 19.92 39.86 3.80
C GLN A 472 20.12 38.49 4.44
N PHE A 473 19.27 37.51 4.09
CA PHE A 473 19.43 36.13 4.56
C PHE A 473 20.77 35.53 4.13
N ARG A 474 21.17 35.70 2.86
CA ARG A 474 22.46 35.18 2.35
C ARG A 474 23.66 35.83 3.06
N ARG A 475 23.60 37.13 3.36
CA ARG A 475 24.64 37.83 4.13
C ARG A 475 24.71 37.32 5.58
N ALA A 476 23.56 37.16 6.24
CA ALA A 476 23.49 36.61 7.59
C ALA A 476 24.00 35.17 7.64
N HIS A 477 23.62 34.32 6.68
CA HIS A 477 24.12 32.95 6.55
C HIS A 477 25.65 32.90 6.45
N ASN A 478 26.25 33.71 5.58
CA ASN A 478 27.71 33.72 5.42
C ASN A 478 28.41 34.20 6.70
N LYS A 479 27.83 35.17 7.43
CA LYS A 479 28.35 35.61 8.73
C LYS A 479 28.25 34.51 9.79
N VAL A 480 27.10 33.84 9.92
CA VAL A 480 26.91 32.69 10.81
C VAL A 480 27.93 31.60 10.48
N LYS A 481 28.06 31.23 9.21
CA LYS A 481 28.98 30.18 8.77
C LYS A 481 30.44 30.53 9.10
N ASN A 482 30.83 31.79 8.93
CA ASN A 482 32.17 32.24 9.25
C ASN A 482 32.40 32.29 10.77
N GLN A 483 31.41 32.72 11.57
CA GLN A 483 31.55 32.83 13.02
C GLN A 483 31.42 31.49 13.75
N LEU A 484 30.63 30.55 13.22
CA LEU A 484 30.52 29.18 13.72
C LEU A 484 31.65 28.25 13.24
N ASN A 485 32.61 28.77 12.47
CA ASN A 485 33.80 28.01 12.14
C ASN A 485 34.62 27.79 13.42
N ILE A 486 34.84 26.54 13.80
CA ILE A 486 35.59 26.13 15.00
C ILE A 486 36.92 26.89 15.10
N PHE A 487 37.63 27.07 13.99
CA PHE A 487 38.90 27.81 13.99
C PHE A 487 38.73 29.28 14.41
N ASN A 488 37.64 29.93 14.00
CA ASN A 488 37.37 31.32 14.37
C ASN A 488 36.86 31.44 15.81
N ILE A 489 36.11 30.45 16.31
CA ILE A 489 35.72 30.37 17.72
C ILE A 489 36.98 30.23 18.59
N LEU A 490 37.85 29.27 18.27
CA LEU A 490 39.10 29.04 19.00
C LEU A 490 40.01 30.27 18.97
N LYS A 491 40.14 30.91 17.80
CA LYS A 491 40.92 32.15 17.67
C LYS A 491 40.33 33.29 18.52
N SER A 492 39.01 33.45 18.52
CA SER A 492 38.34 34.48 19.32
C SER A 492 38.49 34.22 20.82
N LEU A 493 38.40 32.96 21.26
CA LEU A 493 38.67 32.57 22.65
C LEU A 493 40.12 32.88 23.04
N GLN A 494 41.08 32.54 22.17
CA GLN A 494 42.48 32.84 22.39
C GLN A 494 42.75 34.36 22.44
N ASP A 495 42.06 35.14 21.61
CA ASP A 495 42.19 36.61 21.61
C ASP A 495 41.55 37.23 22.87
N VAL A 496 40.48 36.63 23.41
CA VAL A 496 39.92 36.99 24.73
C VAL A 496 40.89 36.66 25.86
N GLU A 497 41.59 35.52 25.79
CA GLU A 497 42.66 35.19 26.76
C GLU A 497 43.82 36.19 26.69
N LYS A 498 44.27 36.56 25.49
CA LYS A 498 45.28 37.62 25.32
C LYS A 498 44.79 38.96 25.87
N LEU A 499 43.53 39.31 25.64
CA LEU A 499 42.94 40.54 26.17
C LEU A 499 42.86 40.52 27.70
N LYS A 500 42.58 39.36 28.31
CA LYS A 500 42.67 39.16 29.76
C LYS A 500 44.08 39.45 30.29
N HIS A 501 45.13 39.08 29.55
CA HIS A 501 46.51 39.42 29.93
C HIS A 501 46.84 40.92 29.84
N ILE A 502 46.15 41.66 28.97
CA ILE A 502 46.34 43.11 28.77
C ILE A 502 45.54 43.93 29.80
N ILE A 503 44.30 43.52 30.08
CA ILE A 503 43.37 44.27 30.95
C ILE A 503 43.65 44.01 32.43
N PHE A 504 44.05 42.79 32.79
CA PHE A 504 44.21 42.39 34.18
C PHE A 504 45.68 42.26 34.59
N ASN A 505 46.01 42.86 35.73
CA ASN A 505 47.28 42.61 36.41
C ASN A 505 47.31 41.18 36.98
N GLU A 506 48.49 40.67 37.29
CA GLU A 506 48.72 39.27 37.69
C GLU A 506 47.79 38.81 38.84
N ASN A 507 47.63 39.65 39.86
CA ASN A 507 46.72 39.37 40.99
C ASN A 507 45.23 39.34 40.59
N GLN A 508 44.82 40.15 39.60
CA GLN A 508 43.44 40.17 39.10
C GLN A 508 43.14 38.97 38.20
N ARG A 509 44.15 38.46 37.47
CA ARG A 509 44.02 37.23 36.67
C ARG A 509 43.82 36.01 37.55
N ILE A 510 44.59 35.91 38.64
CA ILE A 510 44.44 34.84 39.63
C ILE A 510 43.04 34.87 40.25
N LEU A 511 42.51 36.07 40.51
CA LEU A 511 41.16 36.24 41.03
C LEU A 511 40.08 35.85 40.01
N PHE A 512 40.25 36.23 38.74
CA PHE A 512 39.34 35.90 37.65
C PHE A 512 39.31 34.39 37.35
N GLU A 513 40.45 33.71 37.40
CA GLU A 513 40.53 32.25 37.26
C GLU A 513 39.91 31.51 38.44
N LYS A 514 40.13 32.01 39.67
CA LYS A 514 39.45 31.47 40.84
C LYS A 514 37.94 31.67 40.78
N PHE A 515 37.46 32.78 40.21
CA PHE A 515 36.02 33.07 40.09
C PHE A 515 35.28 32.07 39.20
N ASN A 516 35.84 31.71 38.03
CA ASN A 516 35.24 30.68 37.16
C ASN A 516 35.23 29.28 37.79
N ASN A 517 36.17 28.99 38.69
CA ASN A 517 36.24 27.70 39.39
C ASN A 517 35.23 27.59 40.56
N PHE A 518 34.55 28.67 40.96
CA PHE A 518 33.52 28.61 42.01
C PHE A 518 32.20 27.99 41.49
N GLU A 519 31.76 28.30 40.27
CA GLU A 519 30.54 27.71 39.69
C GLU A 519 30.66 26.20 39.45
N GLN A 520 31.88 25.69 39.17
CA GLN A 520 32.09 24.24 38.99
C GLN A 520 32.04 23.44 40.30
N LYS A 521 32.25 24.08 41.46
CA LYS A 521 32.22 23.39 42.76
C LYS A 521 30.81 23.23 43.34
N GLU A 522 29.87 24.13 43.04
CA GLU A 522 28.48 23.93 43.46
C GLU A 522 27.76 22.85 42.65
N PHE A 523 28.14 22.63 41.38
CA PHE A 523 27.50 21.62 40.52
C PHE A 523 27.97 20.17 40.76
N GLN A 524 29.08 19.97 41.48
CA GLN A 524 29.56 18.63 41.88
C GLN A 524 28.91 18.12 43.19
N GLY A 525 28.16 18.96 43.91
CA GLY A 525 27.48 18.60 45.15
C GLY A 525 26.11 17.93 44.99
N GLU A 526 25.46 18.04 43.82
CA GLU A 526 24.07 17.59 43.61
C GLU A 526 23.90 16.41 42.63
N ILE A 527 24.99 15.90 42.02
CA ILE A 527 24.89 14.76 41.07
C ILE A 527 24.96 13.39 41.78
N THR A 528 25.26 13.34 43.08
CA THR A 528 25.41 12.07 43.83
C THR A 528 24.12 11.49 44.43
N LEU A 529 22.92 11.97 44.07
CA LEU A 529 21.67 11.46 44.65
C LEU A 529 20.54 11.09 43.66
N CYS A 530 20.82 10.93 42.37
CA CYS A 530 19.80 10.55 41.38
C CYS A 530 20.26 9.58 40.28
N ASN A 531 21.14 8.61 40.60
CA ASN A 531 21.51 7.53 39.66
C ASN A 531 21.14 6.10 40.09
N ASP A 532 20.41 5.91 41.20
CA ASP A 532 20.04 4.57 41.67
C ASP A 532 18.76 3.98 41.06
N GLN A 533 18.16 4.60 40.04
CA GLN A 533 16.94 4.08 39.40
C GLN A 533 17.01 3.81 37.89
N GLN A 534 18.18 3.90 37.25
CA GLN A 534 18.33 3.54 35.82
C GLN A 534 19.23 2.32 35.53
N ILE A 535 19.74 1.60 36.53
CA ILE A 535 20.63 0.43 36.32
C ILE A 535 19.88 -0.92 36.15
N LYS A 536 18.54 -0.96 36.19
CA LYS A 536 17.81 -2.25 36.07
C LYS A 536 17.52 -2.77 34.65
N GLN A 537 17.96 -2.11 33.58
CA GLN A 537 17.73 -2.60 32.20
C GLN A 537 18.99 -2.79 31.35
N GLN A 538 20.20 -2.54 31.87
CA GLN A 538 21.47 -2.81 31.17
C GLN A 538 22.23 -4.05 31.68
N GLY A 539 21.76 -4.73 32.75
CA GLY A 539 22.41 -5.93 33.28
C GLY A 539 22.26 -7.19 32.41
N ILE A 540 21.21 -7.29 31.60
CA ILE A 540 20.87 -8.55 30.90
C ILE A 540 21.85 -8.88 29.76
N SER A 541 22.39 -7.86 29.08
CA SER A 541 23.32 -8.07 27.96
C SER A 541 24.77 -8.28 28.40
N GLN A 542 25.20 -7.69 29.51
CA GLN A 542 26.53 -7.92 30.07
C GLN A 542 26.61 -9.28 30.77
N ASP A 543 25.54 -9.68 31.48
CA ASP A 543 25.46 -10.99 32.13
C ASP A 543 25.41 -12.12 31.09
N ALA A 544 24.67 -11.95 29.98
CA ALA A 544 24.63 -12.95 28.91
C ALA A 544 25.99 -13.16 28.24
N ILE A 545 26.77 -12.09 28.03
CA ILE A 545 28.12 -12.18 27.45
C ILE A 545 29.09 -12.83 28.45
N LEU A 546 28.97 -12.52 29.74
CA LEU A 546 29.75 -13.18 30.79
C LEU A 546 29.40 -14.67 30.92
N GLN A 547 28.13 -15.04 30.76
CA GLN A 547 27.66 -16.43 30.78
C GLN A 547 28.20 -17.23 29.58
N ILE A 548 28.20 -16.62 28.39
CA ILE A 548 28.81 -17.18 27.16
C ILE A 548 30.33 -17.38 27.33
N LEU A 549 31.00 -16.48 28.07
CA LEU A 549 32.44 -16.58 28.36
C LEU A 549 32.78 -17.58 29.48
N GLN A 550 31.82 -17.92 30.35
CA GLN A 550 31.98 -18.92 31.41
C GLN A 550 31.73 -20.35 30.90
N ASP A 551 30.83 -20.54 29.94
CA ASP A 551 30.52 -21.86 29.36
C ASP A 551 31.30 -22.15 28.07
N GLN A 552 32.61 -22.39 28.25
CA GLN A 552 33.53 -22.70 27.15
C GLN A 552 33.41 -24.13 26.59
N GLN A 553 32.54 -24.97 27.16
CA GLN A 553 32.31 -26.34 26.68
C GLN A 553 31.25 -26.42 25.57
N ASN A 554 30.52 -25.34 25.32
CA ASN A 554 29.53 -25.25 24.25
C ASN A 554 30.17 -24.87 22.90
N GLU A 555 30.00 -25.72 21.88
CA GLU A 555 30.57 -25.56 20.53
C GLU A 555 30.11 -24.25 19.83
N ILE A 556 28.91 -23.77 20.14
CA ILE A 556 28.36 -22.53 19.59
C ILE A 556 29.08 -21.31 20.20
N ASN A 557 29.36 -21.35 21.50
CA ASN A 557 30.08 -20.28 22.20
C ASN A 557 31.52 -20.16 21.69
N GLN A 558 32.18 -21.29 21.41
CA GLN A 558 33.53 -21.28 20.83
C GLN A 558 33.56 -20.65 19.44
N LYS A 559 32.58 -20.95 18.57
CA LYS A 559 32.46 -20.33 17.24
C LYS A 559 32.14 -18.83 17.34
N LEU A 560 31.31 -18.42 18.31
CA LEU A 560 31.00 -17.02 18.57
C LEU A 560 32.25 -16.23 19.02
N ILE A 561 33.02 -16.79 19.95
CA ILE A 561 34.26 -16.20 20.44
C ILE A 561 35.30 -16.10 19.33
N ALA A 562 35.41 -17.10 18.46
CA ALA A 562 36.30 -17.09 17.30
C ALA A 562 35.90 -16.06 16.22
N SER A 563 34.63 -15.60 16.22
CA SER A 563 34.13 -14.58 15.30
C SER A 563 34.32 -13.14 15.80
N LEU A 564 34.74 -12.95 17.06
CA LEU A 564 35.00 -11.64 17.64
C LEU A 564 36.39 -11.13 17.21
N ASP A 565 36.49 -9.82 16.96
CA ASP A 565 37.75 -9.15 16.68
C ASP A 565 38.74 -9.36 17.85
N VAL A 566 40.01 -9.63 17.53
CA VAL A 566 41.07 -9.93 18.50
C VAL A 566 41.20 -8.83 19.56
N THR A 567 40.97 -7.56 19.18
CA THR A 567 41.03 -6.41 20.08
C THR A 567 39.92 -6.46 21.12
N VAL A 568 38.72 -6.86 20.70
CA VAL A 568 37.54 -6.99 21.57
C VAL A 568 37.69 -8.20 22.50
N SER A 569 38.22 -9.32 21.98
CA SER A 569 38.53 -10.50 22.79
C SER A 569 39.54 -10.18 23.90
N ASN A 570 40.60 -9.44 23.59
CA ASN A 570 41.62 -9.04 24.56
C ASN A 570 41.07 -8.06 25.62
N LEU A 571 40.19 -7.14 25.24
CA LEU A 571 39.51 -6.24 26.19
C LEU A 571 38.60 -7.00 27.15
N LEU A 572 37.85 -7.99 26.66
CA LEU A 572 36.97 -8.81 27.48
C LEU A 572 37.76 -9.70 28.46
N GLN A 573 38.90 -10.26 28.03
CA GLN A 573 39.79 -11.01 28.92
C GLN A 573 40.39 -10.12 30.01
N LYS A 574 40.80 -8.90 29.66
CA LYS A 574 41.33 -7.94 30.63
C LYS A 574 40.27 -7.55 31.68
N CYS A 575 39.03 -7.32 31.28
CA CYS A 575 37.92 -7.08 32.22
C CYS A 575 37.63 -8.28 33.13
N LYS A 576 37.79 -9.52 32.65
CA LYS A 576 37.67 -10.73 33.48
C LYS A 576 38.75 -10.79 34.56
N GLN A 577 39.99 -10.44 34.20
CA GLN A 577 41.11 -10.40 35.13
C GLN A 577 40.90 -9.34 36.21
N GLU A 578 40.51 -8.12 35.82
CA GLU A 578 40.23 -7.03 36.76
C GLU A 578 39.05 -7.33 37.71
N ASN A 579 38.07 -8.12 37.28
CA ASN A 579 36.96 -8.55 38.14
C ASN A 579 37.36 -9.67 39.11
N ASN A 580 38.21 -10.60 38.69
CA ASN A 580 38.74 -11.64 39.58
C ASN A 580 39.67 -11.03 40.66
N ASP A 581 40.52 -10.07 40.27
CA ASP A 581 41.41 -9.36 41.19
C ASP A 581 40.63 -8.53 42.23
N LYS A 582 39.41 -8.07 41.90
CA LYS A 582 38.50 -7.39 42.83
C LYS A 582 37.73 -8.34 43.76
N LEU A 583 37.52 -9.58 43.32
CA LEU A 583 36.88 -10.63 44.12
C LEU A 583 37.86 -11.30 45.09
N GLU A 584 39.16 -11.28 44.80
CA GLU A 584 40.20 -11.78 45.73
C GLU A 584 40.65 -10.73 46.76
N ASN A 585 40.32 -9.44 46.56
CA ASN A 585 40.67 -8.34 47.47
C ASN A 585 39.50 -7.83 48.34
N ASN A 586 38.34 -8.49 48.29
CA ASN A 586 37.20 -8.32 49.21
C ASN A 586 36.93 -9.65 49.91
#